data_AF-X1BCK6-F1
#
_entry.id   AF-X1BCK6-F1
#
_cell.length_a   1.000
_cell.length_b   1.000
_cell.length_c   1.000
_cell.angle_alpha   90.00
_cell.angle_beta   90.00
_cell.angle_gamma   90.00
#
_symmetry.space_group_name_H-M   'P 1'
#
loop_
_entity.id
_entity.type
_entity.pdbx_description
1 polymer ?
#
loop_
_entity_poly.entity_id
_entity_poly.type
_entity_poly.pdbx_seq_one_letter_code
_entity_poly.pdbx_strand_id
1 'polypeptide(L)'
;TRHIPPKHKHLIRYYGLYSSRTKGKANKDGSLAQFGYKSKTAEDVKHEQSPEGNTETASNKASRQSWARLIQKVYEIDPLICPKCSHKMRIVAIITEPSEVKKILECLKRNHAPPFDKITTKAS
;
A
#
# COMPACT_ATOMS: atom_id res chain seq x y z
N THR A 1 -15.87 4.31 -26.43
CA THR A 1 -14.50 4.62 -26.91
C THR A 1 -13.49 4.13 -25.88
N ARG A 2 -12.55 3.27 -26.30
CA ARG A 2 -11.65 2.48 -25.42
C ARG A 2 -10.83 3.37 -24.48
N HIS A 3 -11.13 3.31 -23.18
CA HIS A 3 -10.35 3.95 -22.11
C HIS A 3 -9.14 3.13 -21.63
N ILE A 4 -8.88 1.98 -22.26
CA ILE A 4 -7.80 1.07 -21.87
C ILE A 4 -6.53 1.42 -22.67
N PRO A 5 -5.42 1.80 -21.98
CA PRO A 5 -4.15 2.08 -22.64
C PRO A 5 -3.61 0.86 -23.41
N PRO A 6 -2.89 1.06 -24.52
CA PRO A 6 -2.30 -0.04 -25.28
C PRO A 6 -1.22 -0.76 -24.44
N LYS A 7 -0.96 -2.03 -24.79
CA LYS A 7 -0.01 -2.91 -24.09
C LYS A 7 1.36 -2.22 -23.94
N HIS A 8 1.93 -2.27 -22.74
CA HIS A 8 3.19 -1.61 -22.33
C HIS A 8 3.16 -0.07 -22.25
N LYS A 9 1.99 0.57 -22.38
CA LYS A 9 1.83 1.99 -22.05
C LYS A 9 0.98 2.13 -20.80
N HIS A 10 1.55 2.69 -19.74
CA HIS A 10 0.80 3.02 -18.54
C HIS A 10 0.33 4.47 -18.61
N LEU A 11 -0.98 4.70 -18.47
CA LEU A 11 -1.54 6.05 -18.51
C LEU A 11 -1.68 6.55 -17.07
N ILE A 12 -0.86 7.53 -16.69
CA ILE A 12 -0.98 8.22 -15.42
C ILE A 12 -1.84 9.47 -15.62
N ARG A 13 -2.98 9.53 -14.93
CA ARG A 13 -3.84 10.73 -14.93
C ARG A 13 -3.49 11.58 -13.72
N TYR A 14 -2.97 12.78 -13.98
CA TYR A 14 -2.72 13.76 -12.93
C TYR A 14 -3.97 14.62 -12.70
N TYR A 15 -4.36 14.77 -11.45
CA TYR A 15 -5.51 15.56 -11.01
C TYR A 15 -5.08 16.64 -10.01
N GLY A 16 -5.97 17.61 -9.79
CA GLY A 16 -5.73 18.68 -8.81
C GLY A 16 -4.44 19.43 -9.12
N LEU A 17 -3.63 19.74 -8.12
CA LEU A 17 -2.37 20.49 -8.26
C LEU A 17 -1.35 19.82 -9.20
N TYR A 18 -1.41 18.51 -9.37
CA TYR A 18 -0.45 17.80 -10.22
C TYR A 18 -0.80 17.87 -11.71
N SER A 19 -1.99 18.34 -12.09
CA SER A 19 -2.36 18.51 -13.50
C SER A 19 -1.65 19.72 -14.11
N SER A 20 -1.21 19.64 -15.37
CA SER A 20 -0.40 20.71 -15.99
C SER A 20 -1.11 22.07 -16.02
N ARG A 21 -2.43 22.08 -16.25
CA ARG A 21 -3.22 23.32 -16.35
C ARG A 21 -3.38 24.01 -15.01
N THR A 22 -3.72 23.26 -13.97
CA THR A 22 -3.89 23.79 -12.61
C THR A 22 -2.55 24.17 -11.98
N LYS A 23 -1.49 23.38 -12.21
CA LYS A 23 -0.13 23.69 -11.76
C LYS A 23 0.37 25.00 -12.38
N GLY A 24 0.21 25.15 -13.69
CA GLY A 24 0.60 26.38 -14.39
C GLY A 24 -0.18 27.60 -13.91
N LYS A 25 -1.48 27.44 -13.64
CA LYS A 25 -2.32 28.50 -13.06
C LYS A 25 -1.87 28.87 -11.64
N ALA A 26 -1.63 27.88 -10.78
CA ALA A 26 -1.17 28.12 -9.41
C ALA A 26 0.22 28.78 -9.34
N ASN A 27 1.11 28.45 -10.28
CA ASN A 27 2.41 29.11 -10.39
C ASN A 27 2.28 30.59 -10.79
N LYS A 28 1.35 30.92 -11.70
CA LYS A 28 1.11 32.30 -12.17
C LYS A 28 0.40 33.15 -11.12
N ASP A 29 -0.65 32.58 -10.54
CA ASP A 29 -1.55 33.31 -9.64
C ASP A 29 -1.01 33.33 -8.19
N GLY A 30 0.06 32.58 -7.91
CA GLY A 30 0.69 32.49 -6.58
C GLY A 30 -0.23 31.90 -5.49
N SER A 31 -1.39 31.37 -5.87
CA SER A 31 -2.48 31.01 -4.95
C SER A 31 -2.11 29.94 -3.93
N LEU A 32 -1.05 29.17 -4.18
CA LEU A 32 -0.57 28.12 -3.29
C LEU A 32 0.65 28.52 -2.45
N ALA A 33 1.15 29.74 -2.59
CA ALA A 33 2.22 30.25 -1.73
C ALA A 33 1.83 30.22 -0.24
N GLN A 34 0.54 30.45 0.06
CA GLN A 34 -0.02 30.33 1.41
C GLN A 34 0.14 28.92 2.01
N PHE A 35 0.14 27.88 1.17
CA PHE A 35 0.34 26.49 1.57
C PHE A 35 1.81 26.07 1.50
N GLY A 36 2.74 27.01 1.38
CA GLY A 36 4.18 26.75 1.27
C GLY A 36 4.62 26.17 -0.07
N TYR A 37 3.74 26.13 -1.08
CA TYR A 37 4.09 25.66 -2.42
C TYR A 37 4.89 26.75 -3.16
N LYS A 38 6.16 26.45 -3.44
CA LYS A 38 7.07 27.31 -4.21
C LYS A 38 7.17 26.79 -5.63
N SER A 39 6.78 27.60 -6.62
CA SER A 39 7.03 27.29 -8.01
C SER A 39 8.54 27.32 -8.25
N LYS A 40 9.13 26.22 -8.74
CA LYS A 40 10.51 26.22 -9.26
C LYS A 40 10.60 27.28 -10.36
N THR A 41 11.54 28.22 -10.25
CA THR A 41 11.88 29.18 -11.32
C THR A 41 12.76 28.49 -12.36
N ALA A 42 12.85 29.07 -13.56
CA ALA A 42 13.59 28.51 -14.69
C ALA A 42 15.09 28.26 -14.40
N GLU A 43 15.63 28.83 -13.33
CA GLU A 43 17.03 28.67 -12.90
C GLU A 43 17.28 27.34 -12.16
N ASP A 44 16.25 26.72 -11.57
CA ASP A 44 16.32 25.40 -10.91
C ASP A 44 16.28 24.20 -11.89
N VAL A 45 16.13 24.44 -13.20
CA VAL A 45 15.86 23.39 -14.20
C VAL A 45 17.13 22.73 -14.75
N LYS A 46 18.33 23.17 -14.36
CA LYS A 46 19.57 22.61 -14.95
C LYS A 46 19.99 21.23 -14.42
N HIS A 47 19.18 20.57 -13.60
CA HIS A 47 19.49 19.22 -13.12
C HIS A 47 18.26 18.31 -12.95
N GLU A 48 17.35 18.26 -13.93
CA GLU A 48 16.42 17.14 -14.08
C GLU A 48 16.84 16.25 -15.25
N GLN A 49 18.05 15.66 -15.12
CA GLN A 49 18.25 14.33 -15.68
C GLN A 49 17.37 13.39 -14.87
N SER A 50 16.45 12.72 -15.57
CA SER A 50 15.67 11.59 -15.06
C SER A 50 16.53 10.67 -14.20
N PRO A 51 16.24 10.48 -12.89
CA PRO A 51 16.86 9.41 -12.15
C PRO A 51 15.99 8.17 -12.35
N GLU A 52 16.33 7.37 -13.36
CA GLU A 52 16.39 5.93 -13.12
C GLU A 52 17.46 5.73 -12.05
N GLY A 53 17.07 5.73 -10.77
CA GLY A 53 18.06 5.69 -9.70
C GLY A 53 17.51 6.12 -8.35
N ASN A 54 16.77 5.21 -7.72
CA ASN A 54 16.72 4.97 -6.27
C ASN A 54 17.16 6.16 -5.38
N THR A 55 16.27 7.13 -5.14
CA THR A 55 16.44 8.09 -4.04
C THR A 55 16.16 7.39 -2.71
N GLU A 56 17.17 6.70 -2.18
CA GLU A 56 17.11 6.04 -0.88
C GLU A 56 17.10 7.08 0.25
N THR A 57 15.94 7.63 0.57
CA THR A 57 15.72 8.32 1.85
C THR A 57 15.77 7.29 2.99
N ALA A 58 16.22 7.69 4.19
CA ALA A 58 16.27 6.80 5.36
C ALA A 58 14.89 6.18 5.71
N SER A 59 13.81 6.94 5.45
CA SER A 59 12.42 6.48 5.58
C SER A 59 12.09 5.32 4.63
N ASN A 60 12.57 5.37 3.37
CA ASN A 60 12.41 4.29 2.39
C ASN A 60 13.17 3.02 2.80
N LYS A 61 14.35 3.14 3.43
CA LYS A 61 15.11 1.98 3.93
C LYS A 61 14.39 1.27 5.08
N ALA A 62 13.94 2.03 6.07
CA ALA A 62 13.21 1.47 7.21
C ALA A 62 11.89 0.80 6.78
N SER A 63 11.16 1.42 5.85
CA SER A 63 9.94 0.85 5.25
C SER A 63 10.23 -0.46 4.49
N ARG A 64 11.27 -0.48 3.65
CA ARG A 64 11.69 -1.70 2.91
C ARG A 64 12.13 -2.82 3.85
N GLN A 65 12.86 -2.51 4.92
CA GLN A 65 13.24 -3.50 5.95
C GLN A 65 12.01 -4.04 6.69
N SER A 66 11.06 -3.17 7.03
CA SER A 66 9.82 -3.57 7.69
C SER A 66 8.97 -4.46 6.78
N TRP A 67 8.86 -4.10 5.50
CA TRP A 67 8.19 -4.91 4.49
C TRP A 67 8.87 -6.26 4.29
N ALA A 68 10.20 -6.30 4.17
CA ALA A 68 10.95 -7.55 4.07
C ALA A 68 10.72 -8.47 5.29
N ARG A 69 10.74 -7.92 6.51
CA ARG A 69 10.41 -8.67 7.74
C ARG A 69 8.98 -9.20 7.76
N LEU A 70 8.01 -8.45 7.23
CA LEU A 70 6.61 -8.90 7.14
C LEU A 70 6.45 -10.03 6.10
N ILE A 71 7.08 -9.88 4.94
CA ILE A 71 7.12 -10.92 3.91
C ILE A 71 7.78 -12.19 4.47
N GLN A 72 8.88 -12.04 5.19
CA GLN A 72 9.57 -13.14 5.85
C GLN A 72 8.62 -13.98 6.73
N LYS A 73 7.82 -13.31 7.57
CA LYS A 73 6.85 -13.98 8.45
C LYS A 73 5.74 -14.74 7.71
N VAL A 74 5.42 -14.36 6.48
CA VAL A 74 4.37 -15.02 5.68
C VAL A 74 4.94 -16.15 4.82
N TYR A 75 6.13 -15.96 4.25
CA TYR A 75 6.69 -16.86 3.25
C TYR A 75 7.71 -17.86 3.80
N GLU A 76 8.37 -17.60 4.93
CA GLU A 76 9.32 -18.54 5.53
C GLU A 76 8.67 -19.54 6.49
N ILE A 77 7.37 -19.41 6.74
CA ILE A 77 6.63 -20.34 7.60
C ILE A 77 5.86 -21.31 6.71
N ASP A 78 6.15 -22.60 6.85
CA ASP A 78 5.33 -23.65 6.23
C ASP A 78 4.07 -23.88 7.08
N PRO A 79 2.87 -23.47 6.61
CA PRO A 79 1.62 -23.63 7.36
C PRO A 79 1.20 -25.10 7.49
N LEU A 80 1.84 -26.02 6.78
CA LEU A 80 1.58 -27.45 6.85
C LEU A 80 2.47 -28.17 7.86
N ILE A 81 3.24 -27.46 8.67
CA ILE A 81 3.99 -28.05 9.79
C ILE A 81 3.29 -27.69 11.10
N CYS A 82 2.98 -28.71 11.91
CA CYS A 82 2.39 -28.49 13.22
C CYS A 82 3.39 -27.79 14.17
N PRO A 83 3.06 -26.64 14.79
CA PRO A 83 3.98 -25.91 15.65
C PRO A 83 4.26 -26.61 17.00
N LYS A 84 3.48 -27.64 17.37
CA LYS A 84 3.66 -28.38 18.63
C LYS A 84 4.51 -29.64 18.49
N CYS A 85 4.36 -30.37 17.38
CA CYS A 85 4.99 -31.67 17.18
C CYS A 85 5.81 -31.79 15.89
N SER A 86 5.92 -30.71 15.10
CA SER A 86 6.72 -30.62 13.87
C SER A 86 6.37 -31.64 12.79
N HIS A 87 5.19 -32.28 12.86
CA HIS A 87 4.72 -33.21 11.85
C HIS A 87 4.06 -32.50 10.67
N LYS A 88 4.16 -33.11 9.49
CA LYS A 88 3.49 -32.66 8.26
C LYS A 88 1.97 -32.88 8.35
N MET A 89 1.22 -31.84 8.08
CA MET A 89 -0.24 -31.81 7.99
C MET A 89 -0.66 -31.91 6.52
N ARG A 90 -1.93 -32.31 6.29
CA ARG A 90 -2.53 -32.38 4.95
C ARG A 90 -3.82 -31.59 4.92
N ILE A 91 -4.09 -30.93 3.79
CA ILE A 91 -5.35 -30.23 3.55
C ILE A 91 -6.42 -31.30 3.31
N VAL A 92 -7.47 -31.31 4.15
CA VAL A 92 -8.58 -32.27 4.03
C VAL A 92 -9.70 -31.71 3.15
N ALA A 93 -9.99 -30.41 3.25
CA ALA A 93 -11.01 -29.73 2.47
C ALA A 93 -10.69 -28.23 2.35
N ILE A 94 -11.15 -27.61 1.25
CA ILE A 94 -11.20 -26.16 1.08
C ILE A 94 -12.67 -25.76 1.14
N ILE A 95 -13.05 -25.01 2.17
CA ILE A 95 -14.43 -24.61 2.42
C ILE A 95 -14.57 -23.13 2.07
N THR A 96 -15.26 -22.83 0.98
CA THR A 96 -15.47 -21.45 0.50
C THR A 96 -16.87 -20.92 0.78
N GLU A 97 -17.83 -21.81 1.03
CA GLU A 97 -19.24 -21.45 1.19
C GLU A 97 -19.49 -20.77 2.56
N PRO A 98 -19.99 -19.52 2.60
CA PRO A 98 -20.10 -18.76 3.84
C PRO A 98 -21.07 -19.38 4.86
N SER A 99 -22.08 -20.13 4.40
CA SER A 99 -23.03 -20.81 5.29
C SER A 99 -22.36 -21.94 6.08
N GLU A 100 -21.51 -22.73 5.43
CA GLU A 100 -20.74 -23.81 6.06
C GLU A 100 -19.68 -23.27 7.03
N VAL A 101 -18.99 -22.18 6.65
CA VAL A 101 -18.03 -21.51 7.53
C VAL A 101 -18.71 -21.05 8.83
N LYS A 102 -19.92 -20.45 8.75
CA LYS A 102 -20.67 -20.02 9.94
C LYS A 102 -21.03 -21.18 10.86
N LYS A 103 -21.56 -22.28 10.32
CA LYS A 103 -21.90 -23.49 11.11
C LYS A 103 -20.68 -24.01 11.88
N ILE A 104 -19.53 -24.11 11.22
CA ILE A 104 -18.28 -24.58 11.84
C ILE A 104 -17.85 -23.65 12.98
N LEU A 105 -17.91 -22.33 12.76
CA LEU A 105 -17.55 -21.34 13.78
C LEU A 105 -18.48 -21.39 14.99
N GLU A 106 -19.79 -21.54 14.77
CA GLU A 106 -20.79 -21.72 15.85
C GLU A 106 -20.51 -22.97 16.68
N CYS A 107 -20.22 -24.12 16.04
CA CYS A 107 -19.87 -25.36 16.73
C CYS A 107 -18.62 -25.22 17.60
N LEU A 108 -17.61 -24.47 17.12
CA LEU A 108 -16.33 -24.32 17.80
C LEU A 108 -16.37 -23.34 18.99
N LYS A 109 -17.45 -22.55 19.16
CA LYS A 109 -17.62 -21.51 20.19
C LYS A 109 -16.40 -20.56 20.33
N ARG A 110 -15.53 -20.51 19.32
CA ARG A 110 -14.27 -19.76 19.32
C ARG A 110 -14.49 -18.42 18.63
N ASN A 111 -15.10 -17.50 19.38
CA ASN A 111 -15.05 -16.08 19.07
C ASN A 111 -13.98 -15.41 19.92
N HIS A 112 -12.73 -15.62 19.54
CA HIS A 112 -11.71 -14.60 19.78
C HIS A 112 -11.24 -14.18 18.41
N ALA A 113 -11.91 -13.16 17.84
CA ALA A 113 -11.28 -12.39 16.78
C ALA A 113 -9.87 -12.03 17.29
N PRO A 114 -8.82 -12.10 16.45
CA PRO A 114 -7.53 -11.55 16.85
C PRO A 114 -7.77 -10.11 17.33
N PRO A 115 -7.07 -9.63 18.37
CA PRO A 115 -7.24 -8.27 18.86
C PRO A 115 -6.74 -7.34 17.76
N PHE A 116 -7.63 -6.97 16.84
CA PHE A 116 -7.44 -5.76 16.07
C PHE A 116 -7.67 -4.67 17.08
N ASP A 117 -6.58 -4.10 17.59
CA ASP A 117 -6.60 -2.90 18.41
C ASP A 117 -7.41 -1.85 17.64
N LYS A 118 -8.68 -1.69 18.04
CA LYS A 118 -9.51 -0.60 17.54
C LYS A 118 -8.93 0.65 18.16
N ILE A 119 -8.12 1.39 17.39
CA ILE A 119 -7.69 2.73 17.78
C ILE A 119 -8.94 3.60 17.78
N THR A 120 -9.61 3.67 18.92
CA THR A 120 -10.72 4.59 19.17
C THR A 120 -10.10 5.96 19.35
N THR A 121 -10.05 6.77 18.30
CA THR A 121 -9.81 8.21 18.42
C THR A 121 -10.98 8.82 19.20
N LYS A 122 -10.77 9.11 20.48
CA LYS A 122 -11.69 9.96 21.25
C LYS A 122 -11.70 11.33 20.58
N ALA A 123 -12.87 11.73 20.07
CA ALA A 123 -13.13 13.12 19.73
C ALA A 123 -13.05 13.95 21.00
N SER A 124 -12.22 14.99 20.94
CA SER A 124 -12.09 16.01 21.99
C SER A 124 -13.15 17.08 21.85
#